data_AF-A0A484CUB3-F1
#
_entry.id   AF-A0A484CUB3-F1
#
_cell.length_a   1.000
_cell.length_b   1.000
_cell.length_c   1.000
_cell.angle_alpha   90.00
_cell.angle_beta   90.00
_cell.angle_gamma   90.00
#
_symmetry.space_group_name_H-M   'P 1'
#
loop_
_entity.id
_entity.type
_entity.pdbx_description
1 polymer ?
#
loop_
_entity_poly.entity_id
_entity_poly.type
_entity_poly.pdbx_seq_one_letter_code
_entity_poly.pdbx_strand_id
1 'polypeptide(L)' 'MSGLAALDAKCSSRLGIMTISYYLWTTFVAVVVGILMVYIIHPGGAAQKEDSDESKKPMTSSADALLDLIR' A
#
# COMPACT_ATOMS: atom_id res chain seq x y z
N MET A 1 -14.14 -17.75 -20.30
CA MET A 1 -14.11 -17.34 -18.88
C MET A 1 -13.90 -18.61 -18.04
N SER A 2 -12.66 -19.11 -17.93
CA SER A 2 -12.42 -20.48 -17.41
C SER A 2 -11.06 -20.70 -16.73
N GLY A 3 -10.31 -19.64 -16.39
CA GLY A 3 -8.98 -19.79 -15.79
C GLY A 3 -9.01 -20.33 -14.36
N LEU A 4 -9.92 -19.82 -13.52
CA LEU A 4 -10.04 -20.24 -12.12
C LEU A 4 -10.96 -21.47 -11.92
N ALA A 5 -11.93 -21.65 -12.82
CA ALA A 5 -12.93 -22.74 -12.74
C ALA A 5 -12.39 -24.11 -13.22
N ALA A 6 -11.28 -24.14 -13.95
CA ALA A 6 -10.64 -25.36 -14.44
C ALA A 6 -9.53 -25.89 -13.50
N LEU A 7 -9.24 -25.19 -12.40
CA LEU A 7 -8.23 -25.59 -11.42
C LEU A 7 -8.90 -26.25 -10.22
N ASP A 8 -8.48 -27.48 -9.91
CA ASP A 8 -8.85 -28.20 -8.69
C ASP A 8 -8.62 -27.29 -7.46
N ALA A 9 -9.61 -27.17 -6.57
CA ALA A 9 -9.60 -26.19 -5.47
C ALA A 9 -8.37 -26.34 -4.55
N LYS A 10 -7.77 -27.54 -4.48
CA LYS A 10 -6.51 -27.80 -3.76
C LYS A 10 -5.27 -27.24 -4.47
N CYS A 11 -5.22 -27.24 -5.79
CA CYS A 11 -4.12 -26.63 -6.55
C CYS A 11 -4.26 -25.11 -6.64
N SER A 12 -5.50 -24.61 -6.80
CA SER A 12 -5.80 -23.17 -6.81
C SER A 12 -5.46 -22.49 -5.49
N SER A 13 -5.75 -23.13 -4.35
CA SER A 13 -5.38 -22.60 -3.03
C SER A 13 -3.87 -22.52 -2.81
N ARG A 14 -3.08 -23.51 -3.26
CA ARG A 14 -1.61 -23.47 -3.19
C ARG A 14 -1.00 -22.36 -4.06
N LEU A 15 -1.50 -22.22 -5.29
CA LEU A 15 -1.06 -21.14 -6.19
C LEU A 15 -1.44 -19.76 -5.63
N GLY A 16 -2.64 -19.64 -5.06
CA GLY A 16 -3.12 -18.42 -4.40
C GLY A 16 -2.27 -18.02 -3.20
N ILE A 17 -1.93 -18.98 -2.32
CA ILE A 17 -1.10 -18.71 -1.13
C ILE A 17 0.31 -18.26 -1.55
N MET A 18 0.93 -18.90 -2.54
CA MET A 18 2.25 -18.49 -3.03
C MET A 18 2.22 -17.06 -3.58
N THR A 19 1.16 -16.75 -4.34
CA THR A 19 0.96 -15.43 -4.95
C THR A 19 0.75 -14.36 -3.88
N ILE A 20 -0.17 -14.60 -2.93
CA ILE A 20 -0.44 -13.69 -1.81
C ILE A 20 0.83 -13.51 -0.95
N SER A 21 1.52 -14.60 -0.60
CA SER A 21 2.75 -14.53 0.18
C SER A 21 3.83 -13.73 -0.53
N TYR A 22 3.95 -13.85 -1.86
CA TYR A 22 4.89 -13.06 -2.66
C TYR A 22 4.56 -11.57 -2.61
N TYR A 23 3.28 -11.20 -2.78
CA TYR A 23 2.85 -9.80 -2.70
C TYR A 23 3.02 -9.21 -1.30
N LEU A 24 2.70 -9.97 -0.25
CA LEU A 24 2.91 -9.54 1.12
C LEU A 24 4.40 -9.32 1.41
N TRP A 25 5.25 -10.25 1.00
CA TRP A 25 6.70 -10.14 1.21
C TRP A 25 7.29 -8.95 0.45
N THR A 26 6.95 -8.79 -0.84
CA THR A 26 7.49 -7.68 -1.63
C THR A 26 7.01 -6.32 -1.12
N THR A 27 5.78 -6.22 -0.60
CA THR A 27 5.27 -4.99 0.02
C THR A 27 6.02 -4.68 1.31
N PHE A 28 6.28 -5.70 2.14
CA PHE A 28 7.06 -5.55 3.36
C PHE A 28 8.47 -5.02 3.07
N VAL A 29 9.17 -5.64 2.10
CA VAL A 29 10.51 -5.20 1.68
C VAL A 29 10.47 -3.75 1.15
N ALA A 30 9.48 -3.41 0.31
CA ALA A 30 9.34 -2.06 -0.24
C ALA A 30 9.13 -1.00 0.87
N VAL A 31 8.30 -1.30 1.87
CA VAL A 31 8.07 -0.40 3.01
C VAL A 31 9.35 -0.21 3.83
N VAL A 32 10.08 -1.29 4.13
CA VAL A 32 11.36 -1.20 4.86
C VAL A 32 12.36 -0.33 4.10
N VAL A 33 12.52 -0.55 2.80
CA VAL A 33 13.41 0.26 1.96
C VAL A 33 12.96 1.72 1.91
N GLY A 34 11.65 1.99 1.79
CA GLY A 34 11.11 3.34 1.80
C GLY A 34 11.39 4.09 3.11
N ILE A 35 11.21 3.42 4.26
CA ILE A 35 11.51 4.00 5.57
C ILE A 35 13.00 4.30 5.69
N LEU A 36 13.87 3.37 5.28
CA LEU A 36 15.32 3.58 5.27
C LEU A 36 15.72 4.76 4.38
N MET A 37 15.13 4.87 3.19
CA MET A 37 15.39 5.97 2.24
C MET A 37 15.02 7.33 2.85
N VAL A 38 13.86 7.43 3.50
CA VAL A 38 13.43 8.65 4.21
C VAL A 38 14.36 8.96 5.37
N TYR A 39 14.80 7.95 6.12
CA TYR A 39 15.72 8.15 7.24
C TYR A 39 17.13 8.57 6.78
N ILE A 40 17.60 8.11 5.62
CA ILE A 40 18.92 8.52 5.10
C ILE A 40 18.84 9.96 4.57
N ILE A 41 17.80 10.27 3.80
CA ILE A 41 17.69 11.55 3.10
C ILE A 41 17.13 12.67 4.01
N HIS A 42 16.43 12.31 5.09
CA HIS A 42 15.64 13.23 5.93
C HIS A 42 14.88 14.28 5.08
N PRO A 43 14.05 13.86 4.12
CA PRO A 43 13.26 14.80 3.33
C PRO A 43 12.25 15.50 4.25
N GLY A 44 12.31 16.82 4.33
CA GLY A 44 11.41 17.64 5.15
C GLY A 44 12.10 18.66 6.06
N GLY A 45 13.41 18.54 6.31
CA GLY A 45 14.15 19.54 7.11
C GLY A 45 14.20 20.95 6.50
N ALA A 46 14.08 21.06 5.18
CA ALA A 46 14.10 22.34 4.46
C ALA A 46 12.70 22.89 4.10
N ALA A 47 11.62 22.11 4.26
CA ALA A 47 10.27 22.49 3.84
C ALA A 47 9.43 23.12 4.96
N GLN A 48 9.95 23.17 6.19
CA GLN A 48 9.16 23.60 7.36
C GLN A 48 9.18 25.12 7.60
N LYS A 49 9.80 25.92 6.72
CA LYS A 49 9.93 27.37 6.91
C LYS A 49 9.02 28.24 6.05
N GLU A 50 8.26 27.70 5.10
CA GLU A 50 7.51 28.54 4.15
C GLU A 50 6.03 28.19 3.94
N ASP A 51 5.49 27.10 4.51
CA ASP A 51 4.12 26.66 4.19
C ASP A 51 3.20 26.46 5.41
N SER A 52 3.32 27.35 6.40
CA SER A 52 2.42 27.39 7.56
C SER A 52 1.08 28.12 7.31
N ASP A 53 0.68 28.37 6.06
CA ASP A 53 -0.54 29.16 5.80
C ASP A 53 -1.50 28.70 4.68
N GLU A 54 -1.22 27.67 3.88
CA GLU A 54 -2.21 27.19 2.89
C GLU A 54 -2.38 25.68 2.90
N SER A 55 -3.38 25.20 3.65
CA SER A 55 -4.60 24.65 3.04
C SER A 55 -5.35 23.82 4.09
N LYS A 56 -6.52 24.33 4.52
CA LYS A 56 -7.63 23.50 4.99
C LYS A 56 -8.06 22.55 3.86
N LYS A 57 -7.26 21.54 3.53
CA LYS A 57 -7.78 20.38 2.81
C LYS A 57 -8.72 19.67 3.77
N PRO A 58 -9.95 19.33 3.36
CA PRO A 58 -10.83 18.55 4.21
C PRO A 58 -10.04 17.28 4.56
N MET A 59 -9.84 17.06 5.86
CA MET A 59 -9.40 15.77 6.37
C MET A 59 -10.51 14.79 6.00
N THR A 60 -10.46 14.25 4.77
CA THR A 60 -11.30 13.12 4.42
C THR A 60 -10.90 12.03 5.40
N SER A 61 -11.88 11.60 6.19
CA SER A 61 -11.66 10.60 7.21
C SER A 61 -11.06 9.39 6.51
N SER A 62 -10.02 8.77 7.08
CA SER A 62 -9.46 7.54 6.50
C SER A 62 -10.54 6.47 6.31
N ALA A 63 -11.65 6.56 7.05
CA ALA A 63 -12.85 5.76 6.84
C ALA A 63 -13.55 6.01 5.50
N ASP A 64 -13.66 7.26 5.03
CA ASP A 64 -14.32 7.58 3.76
C ASP A 64 -13.52 7.02 2.57
N ALA A 65 -12.18 7.11 2.62
CA ALA A 65 -11.31 6.53 1.60
C ALA A 65 -11.40 4.98 1.56
N LEU A 66 -11.59 4.34 2.71
CA LEU A 66 -11.83 2.89 2.77
C LEU A 66 -13.24 2.51 2.25
N LEU A 67 -14.26 3.32 2.53
CA LEU A 67 -15.60 3.12 2.00
C LEU A 67 -15.66 3.31 0.48
N ASP A 68 -14.87 4.24 -0.07
CA ASP A 68 -14.74 4.48 -1.51
C ASP A 68 -13.99 3.33 -2.23
N LEU A 69 -13.09 2.63 -1.54
CA LEU A 69 -12.44 1.40 -2.03
C LEU A 69 -13.37 0.18 -2.08
N ILE A 70 -14.43 0.16 -1.27
CA ILE A 70 -15.38 -0.97 -1.17
C ILE A 70 -16.56 -0.82 -2.14
N ARG A 71 -16.91 0.42 -2.51
CA ARG A 71 -18.05 0.74 -3.39
C ARG A 71 -17.79 0.40 -4.84
#